data_AF-A0A522R834-F1
#
_entry.id   AF-A0A522R834-F1
#
_cell.length_a   1.000
_cell.length_b   1.000
_cell.length_c   1.000
_cell.angle_alpha   90.00
_cell.angle_beta   90.00
_cell.angle_gamma   90.00
#
_symmetry.space_group_name_H-M   'P 1'
#
loop_
_entity.id
_entity.type
_entity.pdbx_description
1 polymer ?
#
loop_
_entity_poly.entity_id
_entity_poly.type
_entity_poly.pdbx_seq_one_letter_code
_entity_poly.pdbx_strand_id
1 'polypeptide(L)'
;MLKIDVHSHILPADWPNLAEKYGDARFPVMVNADGHHRIYRGNKFFREVWKNSFDPEFRVGECGKLGVDVQVISTVPVLFSYWAKPNQARELHRHLNTHTAEICREHPQHYAGIG
;
A
#
# COMPACT_ATOMS: atom_id res chain seq x y z
N MET A 1 -28.30 2.94 -4.91
CA MET A 1 -27.47 2.87 -6.14
C MET A 1 -26.07 2.54 -5.68
N LEU A 2 -25.41 1.55 -6.28
CA LEU A 2 -24.03 1.17 -5.95
C LEU A 2 -23.06 2.31 -6.33
N LYS A 3 -22.24 2.79 -5.38
CA LYS A 3 -21.19 3.80 -5.60
C LYS A 3 -19.81 3.16 -5.51
N ILE A 4 -19.06 3.28 -6.60
CA ILE A 4 -17.72 2.71 -6.73
C ILE A 4 -16.70 3.85 -6.86
N ASP A 5 -15.72 3.89 -5.96
CA ASP A 5 -14.53 4.74 -6.11
C ASP A 5 -13.46 3.94 -6.86
N VAL A 6 -13.05 4.44 -8.03
CA VAL A 6 -12.11 3.74 -8.92
C VAL A 6 -10.67 4.21 -8.78
N HIS A 7 -10.40 5.20 -7.93
CA HIS A 7 -9.05 5.75 -7.74
C HIS A 7 -8.74 5.86 -6.25
N SER A 8 -8.26 4.76 -5.68
CA SER A 8 -7.82 4.74 -4.29
C SER A 8 -6.54 3.94 -4.12
N HIS A 9 -5.83 4.22 -3.02
CA HIS A 9 -4.58 3.54 -2.70
C HIS A 9 -4.61 2.97 -1.29
N ILE A 10 -4.04 1.77 -1.16
CA ILE A 10 -3.77 1.12 0.13
C ILE A 10 -2.36 0.54 0.11
N LEU A 11 -1.74 0.50 1.28
CA LEU A 11 -0.37 0.02 1.50
C LEU A 11 -0.43 -1.16 2.45
N PRO A 12 0.49 -2.13 2.34
CA PRO A 12 0.71 -3.04 3.46
C PRO A 12 1.27 -2.27 4.66
N ALA A 13 1.02 -2.80 5.86
CA ALA A 13 1.55 -2.23 7.11
C ALA A 13 3.10 -2.19 7.10
N ASP A 14 3.72 -3.16 6.43
CA ASP A 14 5.15 -3.23 6.17
C ASP A 14 5.46 -3.88 4.80
N TRP A 15 6.72 -3.83 4.40
CA TRP A 15 7.22 -4.55 3.23
C TRP A 15 8.71 -4.85 3.40
N PRO A 16 9.29 -5.76 2.59
CA PRO A 16 10.70 -6.11 2.70
C PRO A 16 11.62 -4.88 2.63
N ASN A 17 12.57 -4.78 3.56
CA ASN A 17 13.58 -3.72 3.55
C ASN A 17 14.61 -3.97 2.43
N LEU A 18 14.23 -3.65 1.20
CA LEU A 18 15.08 -3.84 0.02
C LEU A 18 16.26 -2.86 -0.03
N ALA A 19 16.15 -1.73 0.68
CA ALA A 19 17.24 -0.78 0.81
C ALA A 19 18.42 -1.42 1.54
N GLU A 20 18.16 -2.09 2.65
CA GLU A 20 19.16 -2.85 3.41
C GLU A 20 19.62 -4.10 2.65
N LYS A 21 18.66 -4.92 2.17
CA LYS A 21 18.96 -6.20 1.49
C LYS A 21 19.86 -6.04 0.26
N TYR A 22 19.68 -4.99 -0.52
CA TYR A 22 20.43 -4.76 -1.76
C TYR A 22 21.43 -3.62 -1.68
N GLY A 23 21.57 -2.96 -0.53
CA GLY A 23 22.45 -1.80 -0.37
C GLY A 23 22.07 -0.62 -1.27
N ASP A 24 20.78 -0.45 -1.58
CA ASP A 24 20.29 0.62 -2.46
C ASP A 24 19.24 1.48 -1.75
N ALA A 25 19.70 2.60 -1.18
CA ALA A 25 18.88 3.51 -0.39
C ALA A 25 17.74 4.18 -1.19
N ARG A 26 17.65 4.00 -2.51
CA ARG A 26 16.52 4.50 -3.31
C ARG A 26 15.23 3.72 -3.09
N PHE A 27 15.30 2.49 -2.56
CA PHE A 27 14.11 1.74 -2.15
C PHE A 27 13.43 2.43 -0.95
N PRO A 28 12.09 2.53 -0.95
CA PRO A 28 11.37 3.09 0.19
C PRO A 28 11.38 2.11 1.37
N VAL A 29 11.45 2.66 2.59
CA VAL A 29 11.38 1.91 3.84
C VAL A 29 10.23 2.45 4.69
N MET A 30 9.46 1.54 5.28
CA MET A 30 8.42 1.86 6.25
C MET A 30 8.97 1.76 7.67
N VAL A 31 8.67 2.74 8.52
CA VAL A 31 9.01 2.74 9.94
C VAL A 31 7.71 2.92 10.74
N ASN A 32 7.47 2.02 11.70
CA ASN A 32 6.37 2.18 12.66
C ASN A 32 6.69 3.31 13.63
N ALA A 33 5.72 4.19 13.86
CA ALA A 33 5.83 5.34 14.72
C ALA A 33 4.57 5.44 15.60
N ASP A 34 4.44 4.53 16.57
CA ASP A 34 3.44 4.58 17.65
C ASP A 34 2.01 4.91 17.17
N GLY A 35 1.43 4.00 16.37
CA GLY A 35 0.04 4.10 15.88
C GLY A 35 -0.11 4.71 14.48
N HIS A 36 0.97 5.21 13.88
CA HIS A 36 1.05 5.57 12.47
C HIS A 36 2.37 5.04 11.87
N HIS A 37 2.56 5.22 10.57
CA HIS A 37 3.81 4.85 9.91
C HIS A 37 4.43 6.01 9.15
N ARG A 38 5.75 5.98 9.00
CA ARG A 38 6.52 6.94 8.22
C ARG A 38 7.27 6.23 7.11
N ILE A 39 7.20 6.79 5.90
CA ILE A 39 7.93 6.30 4.75
C ILE A 39 9.18 7.16 4.58
N TYR A 40 10.32 6.51 4.41
CA TYR A 40 11.60 7.13 4.09
C TYR A 40 12.11 6.65 2.74
N ARG A 41 12.87 7.50 2.05
CA ARG A 41 13.62 7.16 0.84
C ARG A 41 14.97 7.86 0.89
N GLY A 42 16.06 7.10 0.85
CA GLY A 42 17.41 7.67 0.88
C GLY A 42 17.69 8.55 2.09
N ASN A 43 17.48 8.02 3.31
CA ASN A 43 17.55 8.73 4.61
C ASN A 43 16.69 10.00 4.72
N LYS A 44 15.84 10.30 3.73
CA LYS A 44 14.94 11.44 3.73
C LYS A 44 13.53 11.00 4.07
N PHE A 45 12.88 11.74 4.96
CA PHE A 45 11.45 11.61 5.21
C PHE A 45 10.69 11.88 3.90
N PHE A 46 9.77 10.99 3.56
CA PHE A 46 8.91 11.13 2.39
C PHE A 46 7.51 11.55 2.79
N ARG A 47 6.83 10.74 3.62
CA ARG A 47 5.50 11.06 4.14
C ARG A 47 5.13 10.24 5.37
N GLU A 48 4.13 10.71 6.09
CA GLU A 48 3.44 9.97 7.14
C GLU A 48 2.16 9.33 6.58
N VAL A 49 1.78 8.17 7.09
CA VAL A 49 0.55 7.47 6.73
C VAL A 49 -0.18 6.96 7.97
N TRP A 50 -1.50 7.07 7.92
CA TRP A 50 -2.39 6.77 9.03
C TRP A 50 -3.16 5.48 8.79
N LYS A 51 -3.90 5.04 9.81
CA LYS A 51 -4.64 3.76 9.82
C LYS A 51 -5.46 3.50 8.55
N ASN A 52 -6.15 4.51 8.01
CA ASN A 52 -6.92 4.41 6.76
C ASN A 52 -6.10 4.09 5.49
N SER A 53 -4.77 4.13 5.57
CA SER A 53 -3.84 3.85 4.47
C SER A 53 -3.34 2.41 4.47
N PHE A 54 -3.56 1.64 5.54
CA PHE A 54 -3.06 0.27 5.68
C PHE A 54 -4.00 -0.70 6.41
N ASP A 55 -5.07 -0.23 7.03
CA ASP A 55 -6.10 -1.07 7.66
C ASP A 55 -7.36 -1.08 6.77
N PRO A 56 -7.64 -2.22 6.08
CA PRO A 56 -8.75 -2.31 5.13
C PRO A 56 -10.12 -2.21 5.83
N GLU A 57 -10.28 -2.78 7.02
CA GLU A 57 -11.54 -2.77 7.77
C GLU A 57 -11.88 -1.35 8.25
N PHE A 58 -10.89 -0.66 8.84
CA PHE A 58 -11.05 0.74 9.25
C PHE A 58 -11.43 1.62 8.06
N ARG A 59 -10.81 1.38 6.90
CA ARG A 59 -11.07 2.12 5.67
C ARG A 59 -12.48 1.85 5.12
N VAL A 60 -13.03 0.64 5.22
CA VAL A 60 -14.43 0.35 4.84
C VAL A 60 -15.39 1.23 5.65
N GLY A 61 -15.20 1.31 6.97
CA GLY A 61 -16.03 2.15 7.82
C GLY A 61 -15.97 3.64 7.47
N GLU A 62 -14.78 4.18 7.19
CA GLU A 62 -14.60 5.59 6.81
C GLU A 62 -15.22 5.89 5.43
N CYS A 63 -14.98 5.06 4.43
CA CYS A 63 -15.55 5.23 3.08
C CYS A 63 -17.07 5.03 3.08
N GLY A 64 -17.59 4.12 3.91
CA GLY A 64 -19.02 3.91 4.10
C GLY A 64 -19.75 5.16 4.60
N LYS A 65 -19.12 5.96 5.50
CA LYS A 65 -19.68 7.25 5.95
C LYS A 65 -19.80 8.29 4.83
N LEU A 66 -18.99 8.16 3.78
CA LEU A 66 -19.05 8.99 2.56
C LEU A 66 -20.00 8.41 1.50
N GLY A 67 -20.66 7.29 1.82
CA GLY A 67 -21.54 6.55 0.94
C GLY A 67 -20.81 5.93 -0.25
N VAL A 68 -19.55 5.51 -0.08
CA VAL A 68 -18.80 4.69 -1.04
C VAL A 68 -18.96 3.23 -0.64
N ASP A 69 -19.50 2.42 -1.55
CA ASP A 69 -19.81 1.01 -1.27
C ASP A 69 -18.61 0.10 -1.60
N VAL A 70 -17.91 0.40 -2.71
CA VAL A 70 -16.79 -0.40 -3.23
C VAL A 70 -15.64 0.53 -3.62
N GLN A 71 -14.41 0.08 -3.38
CA GLN A 71 -13.18 0.77 -3.76
C GLN A 71 -12.31 -0.10 -4.68
N VAL A 72 -11.84 0.47 -5.78
CA VAL A 72 -10.77 -0.11 -6.60
C VAL A 72 -9.44 0.41 -6.06
N ILE A 73 -8.64 -0.49 -5.50
CA ILE A 73 -7.39 -0.18 -4.81
C ILE A 73 -6.17 -0.56 -5.64
N SER A 74 -5.12 0.25 -5.51
CA SER A 74 -3.79 0.00 -6.05
C SER A 74 -2.71 0.38 -5.03
N THR A 75 -1.46 -0.01 -5.27
CA THR A 75 -0.33 0.51 -4.46
C THR A 75 -0.06 1.99 -4.76
N VAL A 76 0.85 2.61 -4.01
CA VAL A 76 1.24 4.02 -4.25
C VAL A 76 2.47 4.15 -5.14
N PRO A 77 2.61 5.27 -5.89
CA PRO A 77 3.71 5.45 -6.82
C PRO A 77 5.12 5.37 -6.23
N VAL A 78 5.32 5.73 -4.95
CA VAL A 78 6.65 5.65 -4.32
C VAL A 78 7.16 4.21 -4.23
N LEU A 79 6.28 3.21 -4.30
CA LEU A 79 6.61 1.79 -4.26
C LEU A 79 6.86 1.17 -5.65
N PHE A 80 6.60 1.89 -6.75
CA PHE A 80 6.75 1.33 -8.10
C PHE A 80 8.17 0.87 -8.41
N SER A 81 9.19 1.56 -7.90
CA SER A 81 10.60 1.15 -8.02
C SER A 81 11.04 0.78 -9.45
N TYR A 82 10.49 1.44 -10.48
CA TYR A 82 10.75 1.10 -11.90
C TYR A 82 12.21 1.29 -12.36
N TRP A 83 13.03 1.96 -11.55
CA TRP A 83 14.47 2.10 -11.78
C TRP A 83 15.28 0.87 -11.34
N ALA A 84 14.69 -0.01 -10.52
CA ALA A 84 15.40 -1.12 -9.89
C ALA A 84 15.70 -2.26 -10.88
N LYS A 85 16.64 -3.13 -10.51
CA LYS A 85 16.91 -4.34 -11.29
C LYS A 85 15.65 -5.22 -11.30
N PRO A 86 15.32 -5.91 -12.42
CA PRO A 86 14.06 -6.65 -12.55
C PRO A 86 13.79 -7.66 -11.43
N ASN A 87 14.82 -8.38 -10.96
CA ASN A 87 14.69 -9.36 -9.88
C ASN A 87 14.39 -8.70 -8.52
N GLN A 88 14.94 -7.51 -8.26
CA GLN A 88 14.71 -6.75 -7.03
C GLN A 88 13.31 -6.13 -7.03
N ALA A 89 12.90 -5.54 -8.16
CA ALA A 89 11.55 -5.00 -8.34
C ALA A 89 10.49 -6.09 -8.19
N ARG A 90 10.71 -7.26 -8.80
CA ARG A 90 9.80 -8.43 -8.70
C ARG A 90 9.54 -8.85 -7.26
N GLU A 91 10.55 -8.80 -6.40
CA GLU A 91 10.37 -9.16 -4.98
C GLU A 91 9.38 -8.22 -4.29
N LEU A 92 9.56 -6.91 -4.46
CA LEU A 92 8.64 -5.91 -3.92
C LEU A 92 7.25 -6.05 -4.53
N HIS A 93 7.15 -6.10 -5.86
CA HIS A 93 5.86 -6.16 -6.55
C HIS A 93 5.07 -7.42 -6.19
N ARG A 94 5.74 -8.57 -6.01
CA ARG A 94 5.07 -9.79 -5.55
C ARG A 94 4.47 -9.58 -4.16
N HIS A 95 5.18 -8.94 -3.24
CA HIS A 95 4.67 -8.62 -1.90
C HIS A 95 3.44 -7.70 -1.99
N LEU A 96 3.54 -6.60 -2.75
CA LEU A 96 2.46 -5.62 -2.90
C LEU A 96 1.20 -6.24 -3.52
N ASN A 97 1.36 -7.02 -4.59
CA ASN A 97 0.23 -7.63 -5.28
C ASN A 97 -0.40 -8.77 -4.47
N THR A 98 0.40 -9.49 -3.67
CA THR A 98 -0.13 -10.50 -2.74
C THR A 98 -1.00 -9.85 -1.68
N HIS A 99 -0.52 -8.76 -1.07
CA HIS A 99 -1.28 -7.98 -0.09
C HIS A 99 -2.59 -7.43 -0.68
N THR A 100 -2.56 -6.82 -1.87
CA THR A 100 -3.78 -6.34 -2.53
C THR A 100 -4.77 -7.49 -2.79
N ALA A 101 -4.28 -8.65 -3.25
CA ALA A 101 -5.12 -9.82 -3.47
C ALA A 101 -5.71 -10.40 -2.17
N GLU A 102 -4.98 -10.33 -1.05
CA GLU A 102 -5.46 -10.72 0.29
C GLU A 102 -6.62 -9.85 0.73
N ILE A 103 -6.49 -8.52 0.63
CA ILE A 103 -7.58 -7.58 0.95
C ILE A 103 -8.84 -7.90 0.14
N CYS A 104 -8.70 -8.13 -1.18
CA CYS A 104 -9.84 -8.47 -2.02
C CYS A 104 -10.49 -9.82 -1.65
N ARG A 105 -9.72 -10.79 -1.12
CA ARG A 105 -10.28 -12.06 -0.65
C ARG A 105 -10.98 -11.95 0.70
N GLU A 106 -10.44 -11.14 1.61
CA GLU A 106 -10.98 -10.96 2.96
C GLU A 106 -12.21 -10.04 2.97
N HIS A 107 -12.25 -9.07 2.06
CA HIS A 107 -13.33 -8.06 1.98
C HIS A 107 -13.92 -7.97 0.55
N PRO A 108 -14.43 -9.09 -0.02
CA PRO A 108 -14.80 -9.18 -1.43
C PRO A 108 -15.99 -8.30 -1.83
N GLN A 109 -16.78 -7.83 -0.86
CA GLN A 109 -17.90 -6.92 -1.11
C GLN A 109 -17.49 -5.45 -1.17
N HIS A 110 -16.27 -5.11 -0.71
CA HIS A 110 -15.85 -3.72 -0.56
C HIS A 110 -14.63 -3.35 -1.40
N TYR A 111 -13.86 -4.33 -1.90
CA TYR A 111 -12.62 -4.05 -2.63
C TYR A 111 -12.48 -4.84 -3.93
N ALA A 112 -11.98 -4.15 -4.96
CA ALA A 112 -11.37 -4.73 -6.14
C ALA A 112 -9.93 -4.23 -6.27
N GLY A 113 -9.02 -5.02 -6.84
CA GLY A 113 -7.59 -4.73 -6.85
C GLY A 113 -6.99 -4.57 -8.24
N ILE A 114 -5.99 -3.70 -8.35
CA ILE A 114 -5.11 -3.55 -9.52
C ILE A 114 -3.67 -3.82 -9.06
N GLY A 115 -2.94 -4.67 -9.80
CA GLY A 115 -1.55 -5.04 -9.51
C GLY A 115 -0.78 -5.41 -10.77
#